data_AF-A0A3A1QT34-F1
#
_entry.id   AF-A0A3A1QT34-F1
#
_cell.length_a   1.000
_cell.length_b   1.000
_cell.length_c   1.000
_cell.angle_alpha   90.00
_cell.angle_beta   90.00
_cell.angle_gamma   90.00
#
_symmetry.space_group_name_H-M   'P 1'
#
loop_
_entity.id
_entity.type
_entity.pdbx_description
1 polymer ?
#
loop_
_entity_poly.entity_id
_entity_poly.type
_entity_poly.pdbx_seq_one_letter_code
_entity_poly.pdbx_strand_id
1 'polypeptide(L)'
;MGQPETDSKLDIYGTVIKNNYEHAYFATINENEDYVFVEAGENYEQERVYYISFDGDQIFSFDKLTGNVSWLNRNKQIQIKCKNAIGAHRYSEHNIIIVVNQNGISATKLNGYALDGTLLFEKDSSDGFDFVYLTTFRSSPYIVYDGGKANADSFGRSWWNFSIDPRSGKLNKEHLAY
;
A
#
# COMPACT_ATOMS: atom_id res chain seq x y z
N MET A 1 -0.52 -50.83 36.82
CA MET A 1 -1.01 -50.11 35.65
C MET A 1 -0.38 -48.72 35.68
N GLY A 2 0.72 -48.52 34.96
CA GLY A 2 1.32 -47.20 34.79
C GLY A 2 0.70 -46.55 33.57
N GLN A 3 0.11 -45.37 33.73
CA GLN A 3 -0.18 -44.50 32.59
C GLN A 3 1.14 -43.94 32.07
N PRO A 4 1.37 -43.90 30.75
CA PRO A 4 2.42 -43.07 30.21
C PRO A 4 1.91 -41.62 30.18
N GLU A 5 2.52 -40.76 30.99
CA GLU A 5 2.50 -39.32 30.76
C GLU A 5 3.27 -39.05 29.47
N THR A 6 2.56 -38.74 28.39
CA THR A 6 3.16 -38.14 27.20
C THR A 6 3.33 -36.65 27.46
N ASP A 7 4.46 -36.32 28.07
CA ASP A 7 4.93 -34.95 28.21
C ASP A 7 5.49 -34.49 26.85
N SER A 8 4.61 -34.06 25.95
CA SER A 8 5.02 -33.44 24.69
C SER A 8 5.40 -31.98 24.98
N LYS A 9 6.64 -31.76 25.43
CA LYS A 9 7.29 -30.45 25.35
C LYS A 9 7.46 -30.07 23.88
N LEU A 10 6.48 -29.35 23.35
CA LEU A 10 6.69 -28.49 22.21
C LEU A 10 7.31 -27.20 22.75
N ASP A 11 8.64 -27.13 22.69
CA ASP A 11 9.38 -25.89 22.91
C ASP A 11 9.07 -24.93 21.75
N ILE A 12 8.06 -24.08 21.90
CA ILE A 12 7.73 -23.01 20.95
C ILE A 12 8.48 -21.74 21.37
N TYR A 13 9.77 -21.64 21.03
CA TYR A 13 10.50 -20.37 21.19
C TYR A 13 10.19 -19.45 20.01
N GLY A 14 9.02 -18.81 20.04
CA GLY A 14 8.70 -17.66 19.20
C GLY A 14 8.42 -16.45 20.09
N THR A 15 9.07 -15.32 19.81
CA THR A 15 8.70 -14.05 20.44
C THR A 15 7.31 -13.66 19.94
N VAL A 16 6.35 -13.51 20.85
CA VAL A 16 5.00 -13.04 20.52
C VAL A 16 4.98 -11.52 20.54
N ILE A 17 4.77 -10.91 19.38
CA ILE A 17 4.55 -9.46 19.24
C ILE A 17 3.05 -9.20 19.26
N LYS A 18 2.61 -8.21 20.04
CA LYS A 18 1.20 -7.79 20.12
C LYS A 18 1.10 -6.29 19.87
N ASN A 19 0.55 -5.93 18.71
CA ASN A 19 0.23 -4.55 18.35
C ASN A 19 -1.30 -4.40 18.24
N ASN A 20 -1.84 -3.28 18.74
CA ASN A 20 -3.26 -2.99 18.67
C ASN A 20 -3.49 -1.83 17.69
N TYR A 21 -4.43 -2.03 16.75
CA TYR A 21 -4.85 -1.02 15.79
C TYR A 21 -6.37 -0.85 15.90
N GLU A 22 -6.81 0.37 16.20
CA GLU A 22 -8.23 0.67 16.31
C GLU A 22 -8.92 0.50 14.94
N HIS A 23 -10.09 -0.13 14.94
CA HIS A 23 -10.88 -0.39 13.72
C HIS A 23 -10.13 -1.18 12.64
N ALA A 24 -9.12 -1.98 13.01
CA ALA A 24 -8.50 -2.92 12.09
C ALA A 24 -9.48 -4.05 11.73
N TYR A 25 -9.65 -4.28 10.44
CA TYR A 25 -10.60 -5.28 9.92
C TYR A 25 -9.96 -6.28 8.95
N PHE A 26 -8.76 -6.00 8.47
CA PHE A 26 -8.01 -6.90 7.59
C PHE A 26 -6.52 -6.88 7.92
N ALA A 27 -5.89 -8.05 7.85
CA ALA A 27 -4.44 -8.16 7.90
C ALA A 27 -3.98 -9.34 7.03
N THR A 28 -2.83 -9.18 6.37
CA THR A 28 -2.19 -10.25 5.59
C THR A 28 -0.68 -10.15 5.68
N ILE A 29 0.00 -11.28 5.48
CA ILE A 29 1.47 -11.35 5.45
C ILE A 29 1.94 -11.13 4.01
N ASN A 30 2.95 -10.28 3.84
CA ASN A 30 3.74 -10.20 2.62
C ASN A 30 5.12 -10.81 2.90
N GLU A 31 5.27 -12.10 2.58
CA GLU A 31 6.52 -12.85 2.79
C GLU A 31 7.65 -12.40 1.86
N ASN A 32 7.33 -11.74 0.73
CA ASN A 32 8.37 -11.28 -0.20
C ASN A 32 9.05 -9.99 0.28
N GLU A 33 8.34 -9.18 1.07
CA GLU A 33 8.82 -7.90 1.58
C GLU A 33 8.94 -7.88 3.12
N ASP A 34 8.77 -9.03 3.76
CA ASP A 34 8.95 -9.26 5.21
C ASP A 34 8.13 -8.32 6.11
N TYR A 35 6.84 -8.16 5.81
CA TYR A 35 5.93 -7.37 6.65
C TYR A 35 4.51 -7.93 6.75
N VAL A 36 3.80 -7.54 7.81
CA VAL A 36 2.35 -7.68 7.97
C VAL A 36 1.69 -6.40 7.50
N PHE A 37 0.81 -6.51 6.50
CA PHE A 37 -0.07 -5.45 6.04
C PHE A 37 -1.32 -5.43 6.91
N VAL A 38 -1.73 -4.26 7.40
CA VAL A 38 -2.96 -4.07 8.16
C VAL A 38 -3.78 -2.95 7.54
N GLU A 39 -5.07 -3.19 7.34
CA GLU A 39 -6.05 -2.16 7.01
C GLU A 39 -6.95 -1.85 8.21
N ALA A 40 -7.22 -0.57 8.39
CA ALA A 40 -8.10 -0.08 9.42
C ALA A 40 -8.95 1.10 8.94
N GLY A 41 -10.16 1.19 9.49
CA GLY A 41 -11.10 2.26 9.21
C GLY A 41 -12.53 1.86 9.52
N GLU A 42 -13.42 2.84 9.51
CA GLU A 42 -14.84 2.62 9.77
C GLU A 42 -15.54 1.96 8.57
N ASN A 43 -16.54 1.12 8.84
CA ASN A 43 -17.37 0.47 7.81
C ASN A 43 -16.59 -0.29 6.72
N TYR A 44 -15.40 -0.82 7.04
CA TYR A 44 -14.52 -1.51 6.09
C TYR A 44 -13.99 -0.59 4.96
N GLU A 45 -13.99 0.72 5.18
CA GLU A 45 -13.26 1.65 4.32
C GLU A 45 -11.79 1.71 4.73
N GLN A 46 -10.88 1.61 3.76
CA GLN A 46 -9.44 1.70 3.99
C GLN A 46 -9.06 3.17 4.24
N GLU A 47 -9.21 3.62 5.49
CA GLU A 47 -8.82 4.97 5.93
C GLU A 47 -7.36 5.01 6.38
N ARG A 48 -6.87 3.90 6.93
CA ARG A 48 -5.50 3.75 7.42
C ARG A 48 -4.91 2.43 6.98
N VAL A 49 -3.63 2.47 6.65
CA VAL A 49 -2.84 1.26 6.37
C VAL A 49 -1.54 1.30 7.15
N TYR A 50 -1.08 0.12 7.58
CA TYR A 50 0.16 -0.05 8.33
C TYR A 50 0.95 -1.24 7.79
N TYR A 51 2.25 -1.07 7.61
CA TYR A 51 3.17 -2.16 7.29
C TYR A 51 4.05 -2.36 8.51
N ILE A 52 4.00 -3.56 9.08
CA ILE A 52 4.67 -3.91 10.33
C ILE A 52 5.71 -4.98 10.03
N SER A 53 6.97 -4.71 10.34
CA SER A 53 8.04 -5.71 10.22
C SER A 53 7.77 -6.91 11.13
N PHE A 54 8.43 -8.05 10.88
CA PHE A 54 8.32 -9.21 11.76
C PHE A 54 8.95 -9.02 13.14
N ASP A 55 9.74 -7.95 13.33
CA ASP A 55 10.23 -7.52 14.65
C ASP A 55 9.21 -6.65 15.42
N GLY A 56 8.10 -6.26 14.77
CA GLY A 56 7.01 -5.50 15.36
C GLY A 56 7.05 -4.00 15.11
N ASP A 57 8.09 -3.52 14.44
CA ASP A 57 8.25 -2.10 14.11
C ASP A 57 7.33 -1.69 12.95
N GLN A 58 6.69 -0.52 13.08
CA GLN A 58 5.96 0.10 11.99
C GLN A 58 6.94 0.69 10.97
N ILE A 59 7.03 0.06 9.79
CA ILE A 59 7.96 0.46 8.71
C ILE A 59 7.31 1.38 7.68
N PHE A 60 5.97 1.41 7.62
CA PHE A 60 5.19 2.33 6.79
C PHE A 60 3.80 2.53 7.41
N SER A 61 3.22 3.72 7.25
CA SER A 61 1.82 3.99 7.54
C SER A 61 1.29 5.09 6.65
N PHE A 62 0.02 4.99 6.30
CA PHE A 62 -0.73 6.05 5.64
C PHE A 62 -2.08 6.25 6.32
N ASP A 63 -2.44 7.52 6.55
CA ASP A 63 -3.73 7.93 7.10
C ASP A 63 -4.38 8.92 6.10
N LYS A 64 -5.47 8.46 5.47
CA LYS A 64 -6.23 9.18 4.45
C LYS A 64 -6.92 10.43 5.00
N LEU A 65 -7.39 10.37 6.25
CA LEU A 65 -8.14 11.46 6.90
C LEU A 65 -7.26 12.68 7.17
N THR A 66 -6.03 12.43 7.60
CA THR A 66 -5.04 13.46 7.93
C THR A 66 -4.12 13.79 6.76
N GLY A 67 -4.01 12.88 5.79
CA GLY A 67 -3.06 12.93 4.69
C GLY A 67 -1.62 12.64 5.11
N ASN A 68 -1.41 12.05 6.29
CA ASN A 68 -0.07 11.73 6.77
C ASN A 68 0.44 10.44 6.11
N VAL A 69 1.65 10.50 5.56
CA VAL A 69 2.38 9.32 5.07
C VAL A 69 3.70 9.28 5.83
N SER A 70 4.02 8.13 6.43
CA SER A 70 5.16 7.99 7.34
C SER A 70 5.85 6.66 7.12
N TRP A 71 7.17 6.62 7.17
CA TRP A 71 7.96 5.40 6.98
C TRP A 71 9.29 5.46 7.72
N LEU A 72 9.84 4.27 7.97
CA LEU A 72 11.15 4.12 8.56
C LEU A 72 12.23 4.13 7.47
N ASN A 73 13.24 4.99 7.61
CA ASN A 73 14.42 5.03 6.75
C ASN A 73 15.69 5.07 7.62
N ARG A 74 16.51 4.02 7.59
CA ARG A 74 17.76 3.89 8.38
C ARG A 74 17.59 4.30 9.85
N ASN A 75 16.56 3.75 10.50
CA ASN A 75 16.18 4.00 11.91
C ASN A 75 15.67 5.42 12.21
N LYS A 76 15.42 6.23 11.18
CA LYS A 76 14.79 7.53 11.30
C LYS A 76 13.38 7.46 10.75
N GLN A 77 12.40 7.91 11.53
CA GLN A 77 11.06 8.13 11.02
C GLN A 77 11.04 9.34 10.09
N ILE A 78 10.56 9.14 8.87
CA ILE A 78 10.29 10.20 7.90
C ILE A 78 8.78 10.34 7.79
N GLN A 79 8.29 11.57 7.74
CA GLN A 79 6.87 11.87 7.60
C GLN A 79 6.67 13.03 6.64
N ILE A 80 5.70 12.87 5.75
CA ILE A 80 5.20 13.93 4.88
C ILE A 80 3.70 14.09 5.09
N LYS A 81 3.20 15.29 4.77
CA LYS A 81 1.77 15.59 4.78
C LYS A 81 1.31 15.90 3.37
N CYS A 82 0.41 15.09 2.86
CA CYS A 82 -0.10 15.14 1.50
C CYS A 82 -1.58 15.53 1.52
N LYS A 83 -1.91 16.70 0.95
CA LYS A 83 -3.30 17.17 0.89
C LYS A 83 -4.14 16.26 0.01
N ASN A 84 -5.34 15.87 0.48
CA ASN A 84 -6.27 15.00 -0.26
C ASN A 84 -5.63 13.68 -0.74
N ALA A 85 -4.70 13.11 0.03
CA ALA A 85 -4.14 11.80 -0.29
C ALA A 85 -5.23 10.74 -0.17
N ILE A 86 -5.39 9.91 -1.21
CA ILE A 86 -6.40 8.85 -1.28
C ILE A 86 -5.77 7.45 -1.37
N GLY A 87 -4.46 7.36 -1.58
CA GLY A 87 -3.71 6.12 -1.54
C GLY A 87 -2.21 6.40 -1.39
N ALA A 88 -1.49 5.50 -0.73
CA ALA A 88 -0.04 5.57 -0.65
C ALA A 88 0.55 4.16 -0.50
N HIS A 89 1.73 3.95 -1.09
CA HIS A 89 2.42 2.67 -1.04
C HIS A 89 3.94 2.89 -1.04
N ARG A 90 4.67 2.02 -0.34
CA ARG A 90 6.13 1.99 -0.33
C ARG A 90 6.63 0.92 -1.28
N TYR A 91 7.47 1.30 -2.24
CA TYR A 91 8.10 0.37 -3.17
C TYR A 91 9.59 0.24 -2.83
N SER A 92 9.91 -0.71 -1.95
CA SER A 92 11.25 -0.85 -1.36
C SER A 92 12.34 -1.12 -2.40
N GLU A 93 12.08 -1.99 -3.39
CA GLU A 93 13.04 -2.29 -4.47
C GLU A 93 13.40 -1.06 -5.32
N HIS A 94 12.49 -0.09 -5.41
CA HIS A 94 12.67 1.14 -6.18
C HIS A 94 13.09 2.34 -5.33
N ASN A 95 13.23 2.16 -4.02
CA ASN A 95 13.54 3.22 -3.06
C ASN A 95 12.62 4.45 -3.19
N ILE A 96 11.32 4.21 -3.40
CA ILE A 96 10.33 5.27 -3.62
C ILE A 96 9.06 5.05 -2.81
N ILE A 97 8.46 6.14 -2.36
CA ILE A 97 7.11 6.20 -1.82
C ILE A 97 6.22 6.84 -2.89
N ILE A 98 5.12 6.18 -3.25
CA ILE A 98 4.14 6.74 -4.17
C ILE A 98 2.90 7.13 -3.39
N VAL A 99 2.41 8.34 -3.65
CA VAL A 99 1.18 8.88 -3.07
C VAL A 99 0.26 9.32 -4.21
N VAL A 100 -1.00 8.92 -4.13
CA VAL A 100 -2.06 9.37 -5.05
C VAL A 100 -2.90 10.40 -4.31
N ASN A 101 -3.04 11.57 -4.91
CA ASN A 101 -3.83 12.68 -4.40
C ASN A 101 -5.06 12.89 -5.27
N GLN A 102 -6.21 13.16 -4.66
CA GLN A 102 -7.39 13.60 -5.38
C GLN A 102 -7.28 15.09 -5.74
N ASN A 103 -7.46 15.39 -7.02
CA ASN A 103 -7.37 16.73 -7.59
C ASN A 103 -8.66 17.09 -8.34
N GLY A 104 -9.78 17.19 -7.61
CA GLY A 104 -11.11 17.43 -8.18
C GLY A 104 -11.98 16.18 -8.12
N ILE A 105 -13.03 16.12 -8.95
CA ILE A 105 -14.05 15.06 -8.86
C ILE A 105 -13.49 13.69 -9.26
N SER A 106 -12.73 13.62 -10.36
CA SER A 106 -12.18 12.35 -10.90
C SER A 106 -10.69 12.43 -11.27
N ALA A 107 -10.09 13.62 -11.25
CA ALA A 107 -8.67 13.74 -11.56
C ALA A 107 -7.86 13.38 -10.32
N THR A 108 -6.81 12.58 -10.52
CA THR A 108 -5.84 12.25 -9.50
C THR A 108 -4.45 12.70 -9.92
N LYS A 109 -3.57 12.83 -8.93
CA LYS A 109 -2.20 13.25 -9.13
C LYS A 109 -1.29 12.27 -8.40
N LEU A 110 -0.33 11.74 -9.13
CA LEU A 110 0.66 10.79 -8.67
C LEU A 110 1.92 11.53 -8.27
N ASN A 111 2.29 11.40 -7.00
CA ASN A 111 3.50 11.97 -6.45
C ASN A 111 4.47 10.87 -6.04
N GLY A 112 5.72 10.98 -6.48
CA GLY A 112 6.80 10.10 -6.09
C GLY A 112 7.74 10.81 -5.11
N TYR A 113 8.07 10.17 -4.00
CA TYR A 113 8.98 10.69 -2.99
C TYR A 113 10.14 9.74 -2.76
N ALA A 114 11.35 10.29 -2.64
CA ALA A 114 12.51 9.55 -2.16
C ALA A 114 12.34 9.14 -0.69
N LEU A 115 13.14 8.16 -0.24
CA LEU A 115 13.09 7.68 1.15
C LEU A 115 13.46 8.73 2.21
N ASP A 116 14.04 9.86 1.84
CA ASP A 116 14.30 10.98 2.76
C ASP A 116 13.15 12.01 2.81
N GLY A 117 12.09 11.80 2.02
CA GLY A 117 10.93 12.67 1.92
C GLY A 117 10.99 13.70 0.79
N THR A 118 12.07 13.72 0.00
CA THR A 118 12.19 14.62 -1.15
C THR A 118 11.21 14.24 -2.26
N LEU A 119 10.44 15.20 -2.75
CA LEU A 119 9.57 15.01 -3.92
C LEU A 119 10.44 14.83 -5.19
N LEU A 120 10.24 13.71 -5.90
CA LEU A 120 10.95 13.33 -7.12
C LEU A 120 10.18 13.70 -8.38
N PHE A 121 8.88 13.43 -8.39
CA PHE A 121 8.00 13.76 -9.51
C PHE A 121 6.56 14.00 -9.06
N GLU A 122 5.85 14.72 -9.91
CA GLU A 122 4.41 14.95 -9.84
C GLU A 122 3.84 14.71 -11.25
N LYS A 123 2.80 13.89 -11.36
CA LYS A 123 2.14 13.54 -12.63
C LYS A 123 0.63 13.51 -12.49
N ASP A 124 -0.07 14.14 -13.42
CA ASP A 124 -1.51 13.99 -13.51
C ASP A 124 -1.86 12.57 -13.96
N SER A 125 -2.99 12.06 -13.47
CA SER A 125 -3.52 10.77 -13.89
C SER A 125 -3.97 10.79 -15.33
N SER A 126 -4.19 9.61 -15.90
CA SER A 126 -4.81 9.49 -17.22
C SER A 126 -6.26 9.97 -17.16
N ASP A 127 -6.68 10.80 -18.13
CA ASP A 127 -8.05 11.30 -18.20
C ASP A 127 -9.07 10.17 -18.36
N GLY A 128 -10.21 10.28 -17.67
CA GLY A 128 -11.31 9.32 -17.77
C GLY A 128 -11.12 8.03 -16.98
N PHE A 129 -10.23 8.05 -15.98
CA PHE A 129 -9.92 6.93 -15.09
C PHE A 129 -10.00 7.36 -13.62
N ASP A 130 -10.73 6.61 -12.81
CA ASP A 130 -10.86 6.81 -11.36
C ASP A 130 -9.93 5.86 -10.60
N PHE A 131 -9.18 6.38 -9.62
CA PHE A 131 -8.24 5.58 -8.83
C PHE A 131 -8.96 4.50 -8.01
N VAL A 132 -8.41 3.28 -8.04
CA VAL A 132 -8.89 2.16 -7.21
C VAL A 132 -7.88 1.85 -6.10
N TYR A 133 -6.67 1.40 -6.45
CA TYR A 133 -5.60 1.10 -5.49
C TYR A 133 -4.20 1.09 -6.12
N LEU A 134 -3.17 1.15 -5.28
CA LEU A 134 -1.77 0.91 -5.64
C LEU A 134 -1.41 -0.55 -5.40
N THR A 135 -0.61 -1.14 -6.28
CA THR A 135 -0.17 -2.54 -6.17
C THR A 135 1.24 -2.73 -6.72
N THR A 136 1.79 -3.93 -6.52
CA THR A 136 3.09 -4.37 -7.03
C THR A 136 2.88 -5.54 -7.98
N PHE A 137 3.46 -5.47 -9.18
CA PHE A 137 3.47 -6.60 -10.12
C PHE A 137 4.87 -6.79 -10.69
N ARG A 138 5.42 -8.00 -10.53
CA ARG A 138 6.81 -8.33 -10.91
C ARG A 138 7.82 -7.31 -10.38
N SER A 139 7.70 -7.03 -9.09
CA SER A 139 8.51 -6.04 -8.37
C SER A 139 8.42 -4.62 -8.90
N SER A 140 7.50 -4.30 -9.81
CA SER A 140 7.33 -2.95 -10.36
C SER A 140 6.11 -2.27 -9.76
N PRO A 141 6.11 -0.93 -9.64
CA PRO A 141 4.97 -0.20 -9.12
C PRO A 141 3.84 -0.12 -10.14
N TYR A 142 2.62 -0.41 -9.70
CA TYR A 142 1.41 -0.37 -10.50
C TYR A 142 0.31 0.40 -9.80
N ILE A 143 -0.58 0.97 -10.61
CA ILE A 143 -1.83 1.59 -10.17
C ILE A 143 -2.98 0.95 -10.92
N VAL A 144 -4.04 0.63 -10.19
CA VAL A 144 -5.29 0.15 -10.75
C VAL A 144 -6.27 1.31 -10.84
N TYR A 145 -6.78 1.49 -12.06
CA TYR A 145 -7.76 2.51 -12.39
C TYR A 145 -9.03 1.87 -12.93
N ASP A 146 -10.19 2.41 -12.56
CA ASP A 146 -11.48 2.12 -13.20
C ASP A 146 -11.72 3.14 -14.30
N GLY A 147 -11.77 2.69 -15.55
CA GLY A 147 -12.04 3.54 -16.69
C GLY A 147 -13.52 3.75 -17.01
N GLY A 148 -14.41 3.16 -16.21
CA GLY A 148 -15.85 3.18 -16.40
C GLY A 148 -16.29 2.62 -17.76
N LYS A 149 -17.53 2.94 -18.16
CA LYS A 149 -18.09 2.48 -19.45
C LYS A 149 -17.30 2.96 -20.66
N ALA A 150 -16.66 4.13 -20.58
CA ALA A 150 -15.95 4.75 -21.69
C ALA A 150 -14.66 3.98 -22.06
N ASN A 151 -14.06 3.29 -21.09
CA ASN A 151 -12.82 2.53 -21.28
C ASN A 151 -13.01 1.04 -20.96
N ALA A 152 -14.25 0.55 -20.99
CA ALA A 152 -14.55 -0.87 -20.82
C ALA A 152 -14.18 -1.66 -22.07
N ASP A 153 -13.76 -2.92 -21.88
CA ASP A 153 -13.58 -3.85 -22.99
C ASP A 153 -14.93 -4.36 -23.54
N SER A 154 -14.88 -5.24 -24.55
CA SER A 154 -16.09 -5.82 -25.17
C SER A 154 -16.97 -6.64 -24.21
N PHE A 155 -16.45 -6.99 -23.03
CA PHE A 155 -17.16 -7.74 -22.00
C PHE A 155 -17.62 -6.85 -20.84
N GLY A 156 -17.42 -5.53 -20.94
CA GLY A 156 -17.82 -4.56 -19.92
C GLY A 156 -16.84 -4.41 -18.76
N ARG A 157 -15.63 -4.98 -18.86
CA ARG A 157 -14.61 -4.88 -17.82
C ARG A 157 -13.84 -3.58 -17.98
N SER A 158 -13.74 -2.79 -16.90
CA SER A 158 -13.18 -1.42 -16.95
C SER A 158 -12.00 -1.20 -16.01
N TRP A 159 -11.57 -2.19 -15.24
CA TRP A 159 -10.41 -2.07 -14.37
C TRP A 159 -9.13 -2.39 -15.12
N TRP A 160 -8.18 -1.47 -15.10
CA TRP A 160 -6.93 -1.56 -15.85
C TRP A 160 -5.73 -1.35 -14.94
N ASN A 161 -4.71 -2.19 -15.15
CA ASN A 161 -3.38 -2.01 -14.60
C ASN A 161 -2.63 -0.96 -15.44
N PHE A 162 -2.03 0.01 -14.76
CA PHE A 162 -1.05 0.92 -15.35
C PHE A 162 0.30 0.73 -14.67
N SER A 163 1.35 0.50 -15.46
CA SER A 163 2.71 0.48 -14.94
C SER A 163 3.17 1.91 -14.62
N ILE A 164 3.91 2.07 -13.54
CA ILE A 164 4.50 3.35 -13.14
C ILE A 164 6.02 3.27 -13.35
N ASP A 165 6.59 4.17 -14.16
CA ASP A 165 8.03 4.36 -14.18
C ASP A 165 8.47 5.04 -12.86
N PRO A 166 9.21 4.35 -11.98
CA PRO A 166 9.58 4.87 -10.67
C PRO A 166 10.55 6.06 -10.74
N ARG A 167 11.14 6.35 -11.91
CA ARG A 167 12.05 7.50 -12.07
C ARG A 167 11.31 8.77 -12.48
N SER A 168 10.23 8.62 -13.24
CA SER A 168 9.55 9.74 -13.91
C SER A 168 8.08 9.90 -13.54
N GLY A 169 7.47 8.90 -12.91
CA GLY A 169 6.04 8.80 -12.67
C GLY A 169 5.23 8.54 -13.93
N LYS A 170 5.87 8.27 -15.07
CA LYS A 170 5.16 8.01 -16.33
C LYS A 170 4.27 6.77 -16.18
N LEU A 171 2.99 6.96 -16.46
CA LEU A 171 1.99 5.90 -16.51
C LEU A 171 1.93 5.29 -17.91
N ASN A 172 1.93 3.95 -17.99
CA ASN A 172 1.60 3.25 -19.22
C ASN A 172 0.45 2.27 -18.94
N LYS A 173 -0.65 2.40 -19.70
CA LYS A 173 -1.77 1.46 -19.62
C LYS A 173 -1.31 0.09 -20.12
N GLU A 174 -1.57 -0.95 -19.35
CA GLU A 174 -1.16 -2.32 -19.65
C GLU A 174 -2.40 -3.20 -19.91
N HIS A 175 -2.67 -4.14 -19.01
CA HIS A 175 -3.70 -5.16 -19.13
C HIS A 175 -4.86 -4.88 -18.15
N LEU A 176 -5.96 -5.62 -18.30
CA LEU A 176 -7.06 -5.58 -17.33
C LEU A 176 -6.58 -6.03 -15.95
N ALA A 177 -7.06 -5.38 -14.90
CA ALA A 177 -6.88 -5.84 -13.53
C ALA A 177 -7.90 -6.93 -13.20
N TYR A 178 -7.45 -7.99 -12.55
CA TYR A 178 -8.24 -9.16 -12.16
C TYR A 178 -8.08 -9.42 -10.66
#